data_AF-A0A2S0T1J8-F1
#
_entry.id   AF-A0A2S0T1J8-F1
#
_cell.length_a   1.000
_cell.length_b   1.000
_cell.length_c   1.000
_cell.angle_alpha   90.00
_cell.angle_beta   90.00
_cell.angle_gamma   90.00
#
_symmetry.space_group_name_H-M   'P 1'
#
loop_
_entity.id
_entity.type
_entity.pdbx_description
1 polymer ?
#
loop_
_entity_poly.entity_id
_entity_poly.type
_entity_poly.pdbx_seq_one_letter_code
_entity_poly.pdbx_strand_id
1 'polypeptide(L)'
;MAILTEAINYASQKGFPIINFSIGSVVYSSTEKAIKNYPGLFVAAAGNNGIDMTDKPFYPASLDIPNIINVGNSSGYERSSDSNYSKTGVDLFARGFRVFSTFLGSKYTYMSGTSMATPHVTGSAALALSLDPDLSTDELKKIILNSVDSFYELSDLCLTGGRLNTNNVVRQVTGKLTASNITLRLNSEWSDEIAKEMCHVHWIDQSGNDLTDQVVVLKNEVDTSNFGDYEVVFASPDLTDQISVTVTVPRLRKLTLGKETATIDIGSAWDSVIAIDTFQVKAIDDFGNDVTNQVQVTINADIDTINSIQAVIKFEVPELGLAQIGRLNITAKNSTINGLNEVSIEHVKKIMSFSKKNLDI
;
A
#
# COMPACT_ATOMS: atom_id res chain seq x y z
N MET A 1 27.95 -14.21 36.65
CA MET A 1 28.16 -13.59 35.33
C MET A 1 28.07 -14.59 34.18
N ALA A 2 28.73 -15.77 34.22
CA ALA A 2 28.61 -16.80 33.16
C ALA A 2 27.14 -17.24 32.90
N ILE A 3 26.35 -17.47 33.95
CA ILE A 3 24.94 -17.84 33.84
C ILE A 3 24.08 -16.79 33.12
N LEU A 4 24.38 -15.49 33.28
CA LEU A 4 23.62 -14.42 32.62
C LEU A 4 23.92 -14.39 31.12
N THR A 5 25.19 -14.53 30.74
CA THR A 5 25.59 -14.69 29.33
C THR A 5 24.91 -15.90 28.69
N GLU A 6 24.87 -17.04 29.38
CA GLU A 6 24.19 -18.25 28.90
C GLU A 6 22.68 -18.04 28.72
N ALA A 7 22.01 -17.36 29.66
CA ALA A 7 20.58 -17.05 29.56
C ALA A 7 20.25 -16.14 28.38
N ILE A 8 21.08 -15.12 28.12
CA ILE A 8 20.91 -14.21 26.97
C ILE A 8 21.11 -14.98 25.65
N ASN A 9 22.14 -15.82 25.59
CA ASN A 9 22.39 -16.66 24.41
C ASN A 9 21.25 -17.65 24.17
N TYR A 10 20.70 -18.25 25.24
CA TYR A 10 19.54 -19.12 25.14
C TYR A 10 18.31 -18.38 24.58
N ALA A 11 18.02 -17.17 25.08
CA ALA A 11 16.92 -16.36 24.57
C ALA A 11 17.10 -16.01 23.08
N SER A 12 18.32 -15.67 22.67
CA SER A 12 18.68 -15.45 21.26
C SER A 12 18.41 -16.70 20.41
N GLN A 13 18.87 -17.87 20.85
CA GLN A 13 18.64 -19.14 20.15
C GLN A 13 17.17 -19.54 20.05
N LYS A 14 16.34 -19.13 21.02
CA LYS A 14 14.89 -19.35 21.00
C LYS A 14 14.12 -18.32 20.18
N GLY A 15 14.79 -17.26 19.70
CA GLY A 15 14.15 -16.19 18.95
C GLY A 15 13.17 -15.37 19.79
N PHE A 16 13.42 -15.25 21.11
CA PHE A 16 12.61 -14.32 21.90
C PHE A 16 12.87 -12.89 21.40
N PRO A 17 11.83 -12.05 21.27
CA PRO A 17 11.99 -10.71 20.73
C PRO A 17 12.39 -9.70 21.81
N ILE A 18 12.15 -9.99 23.09
CA ILE A 18 12.36 -9.05 24.20
C ILE A 18 12.97 -9.78 25.41
N ILE A 19 13.96 -9.17 26.07
CA ILE A 19 14.45 -9.60 27.39
C ILE A 19 14.14 -8.51 28.43
N ASN A 20 13.52 -8.90 29.54
CA ASN A 20 13.47 -8.10 30.76
C ASN A 20 14.71 -8.41 31.63
N PHE A 21 15.55 -7.41 31.86
CA PHE A 21 16.77 -7.52 32.65
C PHE A 21 16.71 -6.62 33.90
N SER A 22 15.85 -7.01 34.85
CA SER A 22 15.69 -6.34 36.16
C SER A 22 16.85 -6.62 37.15
N ILE A 23 18.08 -6.62 36.66
CA ILE A 23 19.32 -6.88 37.41
C ILE A 23 20.44 -5.98 36.88
N GLY A 24 21.41 -5.62 37.73
CA GLY A 24 22.60 -4.90 37.30
C GLY A 24 23.68 -4.82 38.37
N SER A 25 24.78 -4.15 38.05
CA SER A 25 25.95 -4.05 38.94
C SER A 25 26.79 -2.81 38.63
N VAL A 26 27.51 -2.31 39.64
CA VAL A 26 28.58 -1.30 39.45
C VAL A 26 29.86 -1.89 38.85
N VAL A 27 29.95 -3.22 38.78
CA VAL A 27 31.09 -3.91 38.19
C VAL A 27 30.79 -4.21 36.73
N TYR A 28 31.67 -3.74 35.84
CA TYR A 28 31.62 -4.06 34.42
C TYR A 28 31.61 -5.58 34.21
N SER A 29 30.79 -6.07 33.29
CA SER A 29 30.56 -7.50 33.14
C SER A 29 30.72 -8.00 31.70
N SER A 30 31.15 -9.25 31.58
CA SER A 30 31.27 -9.98 30.31
C SER A 30 29.94 -10.19 29.57
N THR A 31 28.80 -9.75 30.13
CA THR A 31 27.50 -9.82 29.45
C THR A 31 27.38 -8.82 28.30
N GLU A 32 28.21 -7.77 28.23
CA GLU A 32 28.14 -6.76 27.16
C GLU A 32 28.07 -7.38 25.76
N LYS A 33 28.99 -8.30 25.46
CA LYS A 33 29.04 -8.96 24.15
C LYS A 33 27.77 -9.76 23.85
N ALA A 34 27.17 -10.38 24.86
CA ALA A 34 25.93 -11.13 24.70
C ALA A 34 24.73 -10.19 24.47
N ILE A 35 24.67 -9.06 25.18
CA ILE A 35 23.63 -8.04 25.01
C ILE A 35 23.72 -7.42 23.61
N LYS A 36 24.93 -7.02 23.19
CA LYS A 36 25.19 -6.41 21.89
C LYS A 36 24.84 -7.33 20.72
N ASN A 37 25.01 -8.64 20.89
CA ASN A 37 24.69 -9.64 19.87
C ASN A 37 23.25 -10.15 19.95
N TYR A 38 22.45 -9.71 20.92
CA TYR A 38 21.06 -10.12 21.04
C TYR A 38 20.23 -9.42 19.95
N PRO A 39 19.50 -10.14 19.10
CA PRO A 39 18.78 -9.54 17.96
C PRO A 39 17.54 -8.75 18.38
N GLY A 40 16.98 -9.06 19.55
CA GLY A 40 15.78 -8.42 20.08
C GLY A 40 16.05 -7.21 20.96
N LEU A 41 14.97 -6.66 21.51
CA LEU A 41 15.00 -5.54 22.44
C LEU A 41 15.45 -6.00 23.84
N PHE A 42 16.39 -5.28 24.45
CA PHE A 42 16.89 -5.55 25.79
C PHE A 42 16.45 -4.44 26.76
N VAL A 43 15.59 -4.74 27.71
CA VAL A 43 15.06 -3.74 28.65
C VAL A 43 15.75 -3.90 30.01
N ALA A 44 16.54 -2.92 30.44
CA ALA A 44 17.40 -3.01 31.61
C ALA A 44 17.01 -2.04 32.74
N ALA A 45 17.21 -2.47 33.98
CA ALA A 45 17.05 -1.61 35.15
C ALA A 45 18.25 -0.64 35.33
N ALA A 46 17.98 0.63 35.62
CA ALA A 46 19.02 1.63 35.85
C ALA A 46 19.75 1.48 37.21
N GLY A 47 19.19 0.72 38.16
CA GLY A 47 19.76 0.52 39.49
C GLY A 47 19.14 1.43 40.57
N ASN A 48 19.38 1.08 41.84
CA ASN A 48 18.63 1.62 43.00
C ASN A 48 19.55 2.28 44.05
N ASN A 49 20.58 3.02 43.61
CA ASN A 49 21.53 3.67 44.51
C ASN A 49 21.30 5.19 44.67
N GLY A 50 20.34 5.75 43.95
CA GLY A 50 20.02 7.18 43.97
C GLY A 50 21.13 8.06 43.39
N ILE A 51 21.97 7.51 42.51
CA ILE A 51 23.15 8.20 41.97
C ILE A 51 22.97 8.60 40.51
N ASP A 52 23.67 9.67 40.13
CA ASP A 52 23.92 10.00 38.73
C ASP A 52 24.94 9.02 38.14
N MET A 53 24.54 8.31 37.08
CA MET A 53 25.37 7.30 36.43
C MET A 53 26.41 7.90 35.47
N THR A 54 26.37 9.22 35.22
CA THR A 54 27.33 9.91 34.33
C THR A 54 28.76 9.73 34.82
N ASP A 55 28.99 9.80 36.14
CA ASP A 55 30.30 9.60 36.76
C ASP A 55 30.43 8.27 37.54
N LYS A 56 29.34 7.52 37.68
CA LYS A 56 29.26 6.29 38.48
C LYS A 56 28.50 5.21 37.71
N PRO A 57 29.17 4.50 36.79
CA PRO A 57 28.48 3.62 35.86
C PRO A 57 27.78 2.46 36.58
N PHE A 58 26.63 2.07 36.04
CA PHE A 58 25.85 0.91 36.46
C PHE A 58 25.53 0.08 35.23
N TYR A 59 25.96 -1.18 35.21
CA TYR A 59 25.86 -2.05 34.05
C TYR A 59 24.64 -2.97 34.16
N PRO A 60 23.90 -3.18 33.05
CA PRO A 60 24.23 -2.74 31.69
C PRO A 60 23.75 -1.32 31.33
N ALA A 61 23.12 -0.59 32.24
CA ALA A 61 22.53 0.73 31.95
C ALA A 61 23.51 1.82 31.47
N SER A 62 24.81 1.67 31.74
CA SER A 62 25.85 2.56 31.23
C SER A 62 26.55 2.04 29.97
N LEU A 63 26.02 0.98 29.33
CA LEU A 63 26.52 0.49 28.05
C LEU A 63 25.86 1.24 26.90
N ASP A 64 26.67 1.74 25.97
CA ASP A 64 26.20 2.34 24.72
C ASP A 64 25.91 1.23 23.69
N ILE A 65 24.72 0.64 23.81
CA ILE A 65 24.26 -0.46 22.96
C ILE A 65 22.90 -0.08 22.34
N PRO A 66 22.76 -0.06 21.00
CA PRO A 66 21.55 0.41 20.34
C PRO A 66 20.26 -0.31 20.74
N ASN A 67 20.30 -1.63 20.98
CA ASN A 67 19.11 -2.43 21.32
C ASN A 67 18.71 -2.40 22.81
N ILE A 68 19.34 -1.56 23.64
CA ILE A 68 18.98 -1.42 25.07
C ILE A 68 17.95 -0.31 25.30
N ILE A 69 16.99 -0.52 26.20
CA ILE A 69 16.24 0.54 26.88
C ILE A 69 16.56 0.49 28.37
N ASN A 70 17.14 1.56 28.90
CA ASN A 70 17.50 1.73 30.30
C ASN A 70 16.40 2.45 31.06
N VAL A 71 15.86 1.78 32.08
CA VAL A 71 14.63 2.17 32.76
C VAL A 71 14.91 2.66 34.18
N GLY A 72 14.61 3.93 34.42
CA GLY A 72 14.56 4.53 35.76
C GLY A 72 13.22 4.26 36.46
N ASN A 73 13.19 4.41 37.78
CA ASN A 73 11.99 4.26 38.62
C ASN A 73 11.39 5.63 39.00
N SER A 74 10.10 5.82 38.74
CA SER A 74 9.33 6.98 39.20
C SER A 74 8.28 6.63 40.27
N SER A 75 8.01 7.60 41.14
CA SER A 75 6.94 7.57 42.15
C SER A 75 5.77 8.47 41.73
N GLY A 76 5.29 8.30 40.49
CA GLY A 76 4.26 9.15 39.90
C GLY A 76 4.84 9.95 38.73
N TYR A 77 4.96 11.26 38.91
CA TYR A 77 5.56 12.19 37.94
C TYR A 77 7.05 12.47 38.24
N GLU A 78 7.49 12.28 39.49
CA GLU A 78 8.88 12.44 39.92
C GLU A 78 9.67 11.13 39.89
N ARG A 79 11.00 11.24 39.76
CA ARG A 79 11.94 10.14 40.00
C ARG A 79 11.82 9.68 41.46
N SER A 80 11.78 8.36 41.69
CA SER A 80 11.95 7.80 43.04
C SER A 80 13.37 8.05 43.54
N SER A 81 13.52 8.47 44.80
CA SER A 81 14.81 8.92 45.35
C SER A 81 15.93 7.88 45.24
N ASP A 82 15.58 6.60 45.31
CA ASP A 82 16.49 5.46 45.16
C ASP A 82 16.87 5.15 43.71
N SER A 83 16.12 5.61 42.71
CA SER A 83 16.42 5.34 41.31
C SER A 83 17.71 6.02 40.89
N ASN A 84 18.61 5.29 40.22
CA ASN A 84 19.68 5.93 39.46
C ASN A 84 19.10 6.75 38.30
N TYR A 85 19.87 7.71 37.82
CA TYR A 85 19.50 8.63 36.73
C TYR A 85 20.74 9.03 35.92
N SER A 86 20.53 9.50 34.70
CA SER A 86 21.57 10.11 33.86
C SER A 86 20.90 10.63 32.60
N LYS A 87 21.26 11.86 32.19
CA LYS A 87 20.68 12.48 30.99
C LYS A 87 20.90 11.65 29.71
N THR A 88 21.98 10.88 29.67
CA THR A 88 22.37 10.05 28.51
C THR A 88 22.34 8.55 28.81
N GLY A 89 22.42 8.13 30.08
CA GLY A 89 22.43 6.73 30.48
C GLY A 89 21.06 6.12 30.83
N VAL A 90 20.04 6.93 31.11
CA VAL A 90 18.65 6.47 31.28
C VAL A 90 17.82 6.93 30.11
N ASP A 91 17.08 6.03 29.47
CA ASP A 91 16.27 6.38 28.31
C ASP A 91 14.93 6.99 28.73
N LEU A 92 14.24 6.34 29.68
CA LEU A 92 12.95 6.78 30.22
C LEU A 92 12.72 6.29 31.65
N PHE A 93 11.71 6.84 32.30
CA PHE A 93 11.22 6.34 33.58
C PHE A 93 9.96 5.47 33.42
N ALA A 94 9.75 4.53 34.33
CA ALA A 94 8.45 3.88 34.50
C ALA A 94 8.12 3.76 35.99
N ARG A 95 6.84 3.57 36.30
CA ARG A 95 6.39 3.48 37.69
C ARG A 95 6.91 2.17 38.30
N GLY A 96 7.83 2.30 39.24
CA GLY A 96 8.38 1.18 40.01
C GLY A 96 8.14 1.31 41.51
N PHE A 97 7.56 2.41 42.01
CA PHE A 97 7.28 2.59 43.44
C PHE A 97 5.96 1.93 43.86
N ARG A 98 6.01 1.10 44.91
CA ARG A 98 4.87 0.36 45.50
C ARG A 98 4.03 -0.31 44.40
N VAL A 99 4.68 -1.15 43.60
CA VAL A 99 4.06 -1.97 42.57
C VAL A 99 3.55 -3.26 43.22
N PHE A 100 2.25 -3.52 43.08
CA PHE A 100 1.63 -4.76 43.53
C PHE A 100 1.83 -5.85 42.47
N SER A 101 2.37 -7.00 42.86
CA SER A 101 2.55 -8.12 41.93
C SER A 101 2.51 -9.46 42.65
N THR A 102 2.51 -10.53 41.87
CA THR A 102 2.60 -11.92 42.34
C THR A 102 3.90 -12.18 43.08
N PHE A 103 3.83 -13.04 44.08
CA PHE A 103 4.96 -13.46 44.91
C PHE A 103 4.90 -14.97 45.20
N LEU A 104 6.01 -15.51 45.68
CA LEU A 104 6.15 -16.93 45.97
C LEU A 104 5.05 -17.44 46.94
N GLY A 105 4.61 -18.69 46.71
CA GLY A 105 3.60 -19.34 47.52
C GLY A 105 2.17 -18.82 47.28
N SER A 106 1.84 -18.45 46.04
CA SER A 106 0.52 -17.92 45.65
C SER A 106 0.14 -16.65 46.42
N LYS A 107 1.12 -15.81 46.72
CA LYS A 107 0.94 -14.55 47.44
C LYS A 107 1.02 -13.37 46.50
N TYR A 108 0.71 -12.20 47.04
CA TYR A 108 0.93 -10.92 46.39
C TYR A 108 1.62 -9.97 47.37
N THR A 109 2.46 -9.08 46.86
CA THR A 109 3.14 -8.09 47.70
C THR A 109 3.40 -6.81 46.93
N TYR A 110 3.63 -5.73 47.68
CA TYR A 110 4.17 -4.49 47.14
C TYR A 110 5.70 -4.52 47.17
N MET A 111 6.34 -4.17 46.06
CA MET A 111 7.78 -3.93 46.00
C MET A 111 8.06 -2.59 45.31
N SER A 112 9.29 -2.08 45.50
CA SER A 112 9.75 -0.84 44.89
C SER A 112 11.12 -1.01 44.23
N GLY A 113 11.34 -0.30 43.12
CA GLY A 113 12.66 -0.15 42.51
C GLY A 113 12.63 -0.16 40.98
N THR A 114 13.77 0.09 40.35
CA THR A 114 13.96 -0.01 38.89
C THR A 114 13.61 -1.41 38.38
N SER A 115 13.86 -2.46 39.17
CA SER A 115 13.43 -3.83 38.87
C SER A 115 11.92 -4.00 38.69
N MET A 116 11.10 -3.12 39.29
CA MET A 116 9.64 -3.09 39.14
C MET A 116 9.21 -2.13 38.02
N ALA A 117 10.02 -1.15 37.66
CA ALA A 117 9.78 -0.25 36.53
C ALA A 117 10.05 -0.96 35.18
N THR A 118 11.18 -1.66 35.05
CA THR A 118 11.60 -2.41 33.85
C THR A 118 10.51 -3.34 33.25
N PRO A 119 9.78 -4.16 34.03
CA PRO A 119 8.76 -5.03 33.48
C PRO A 119 7.54 -4.30 32.91
N HIS A 120 7.25 -3.06 33.32
CA HIS A 120 6.20 -2.27 32.69
C HIS A 120 6.59 -1.90 31.25
N VAL A 121 7.84 -1.50 31.03
CA VAL A 121 8.38 -1.19 29.70
C VAL A 121 8.43 -2.44 28.84
N THR A 122 8.90 -3.56 29.41
CA THR A 122 8.91 -4.86 28.74
C THR A 122 7.48 -5.28 28.34
N GLY A 123 6.50 -5.10 29.23
CA GLY A 123 5.10 -5.39 28.94
C GLY A 123 4.53 -4.53 27.81
N SER A 124 4.84 -3.23 27.78
CA SER A 124 4.45 -2.35 26.67
C SER A 124 5.09 -2.76 25.35
N ALA A 125 6.36 -3.16 25.37
CA ALA A 125 7.04 -3.66 24.18
C ALA A 125 6.37 -4.95 23.64
N ALA A 126 6.02 -5.86 24.54
CA ALA A 126 5.30 -7.09 24.17
C ALA A 126 3.89 -6.79 23.63
N LEU A 127 3.20 -5.81 24.20
CA LEU A 127 1.91 -5.36 23.70
C LEU A 127 2.01 -4.76 22.29
N ALA A 128 3.02 -3.92 22.03
CA ALA A 128 3.28 -3.39 20.69
C ALA A 128 3.52 -4.50 19.67
N LEU A 129 4.38 -5.47 19.97
CA LEU A 129 4.63 -6.63 19.10
C LEU A 129 3.40 -7.53 18.92
N SER A 130 2.45 -7.51 19.84
CA SER A 130 1.18 -8.25 19.67
C SER A 130 0.23 -7.57 18.68
N LEU A 131 0.40 -6.27 18.46
CA LEU A 131 -0.39 -5.47 17.52
C LEU A 131 0.27 -5.44 16.13
N ASP A 132 1.60 -5.36 16.10
CA ASP A 132 2.40 -5.47 14.89
C ASP A 132 3.63 -6.36 15.14
N PRO A 133 3.56 -7.66 14.80
CA PRO A 133 4.65 -8.60 15.00
C PRO A 133 5.88 -8.37 14.10
N ASP A 134 5.76 -7.54 13.06
CA ASP A 134 6.81 -7.32 12.05
C ASP A 134 7.73 -6.13 12.40
N LEU A 135 7.43 -5.39 13.48
CA LEU A 135 8.27 -4.29 13.97
C LEU A 135 9.71 -4.76 14.23
N SER A 136 10.67 -4.05 13.64
CA SER A 136 12.07 -4.23 13.98
C SER A 136 12.37 -3.77 15.41
N THR A 137 13.46 -4.28 15.99
CA THR A 137 13.93 -3.86 17.33
C THR A 137 14.13 -2.34 17.43
N ASP A 138 14.62 -1.71 16.37
CA ASP A 138 14.85 -0.26 16.34
C ASP A 138 13.54 0.53 16.28
N GLU A 139 12.56 0.09 15.48
CA GLU A 139 11.23 0.69 15.43
C GLU A 139 10.51 0.55 16.77
N LEU A 140 10.52 -0.65 17.34
CA LEU A 140 9.92 -0.92 18.65
C LEU A 140 10.54 -0.03 19.73
N LYS A 141 11.87 0.10 19.75
CA LYS A 141 12.55 1.02 20.68
C LYS A 141 12.10 2.46 20.46
N LYS A 142 12.12 2.97 19.22
CA LYS A 142 11.71 4.34 18.89
C LYS A 142 10.27 4.62 19.32
N ILE A 143 9.33 3.71 19.02
CA ILE A 143 7.93 3.80 19.42
C ILE A 143 7.83 3.99 20.94
N ILE A 144 8.52 3.15 21.71
CA ILE A 144 8.48 3.22 23.18
C ILE A 144 9.05 4.55 23.70
N LEU A 145 10.21 4.98 23.18
CA LEU A 145 10.87 6.21 23.63
C LEU A 145 10.08 7.47 23.25
N ASN A 146 9.40 7.47 22.11
CA ASN A 146 8.58 8.59 21.64
C ASN A 146 7.18 8.62 22.30
N SER A 147 6.82 7.58 23.05
CA SER A 147 5.48 7.42 23.65
C SER A 147 5.43 7.81 25.12
N VAL A 148 6.39 8.59 25.62
CA VAL A 148 6.40 9.00 27.04
C VAL A 148 5.42 10.15 27.34
N ASP A 149 4.92 10.20 28.56
CA ASP A 149 4.42 11.45 29.16
C ASP A 149 5.62 12.25 29.64
N SER A 150 5.83 13.45 29.10
CA SER A 150 6.93 14.34 29.53
C SER A 150 6.61 14.99 30.88
N PHE A 151 7.59 15.03 31.78
CA PHE A 151 7.49 15.69 33.08
C PHE A 151 8.70 16.59 33.27
N TYR A 152 8.48 17.82 33.75
CA TYR A 152 9.58 18.76 34.01
C TYR A 152 10.61 18.18 34.99
N GLU A 153 10.15 17.44 35.99
CA GLU A 153 10.97 16.81 37.02
C GLU A 153 11.87 15.69 36.48
N LEU A 154 11.61 15.19 35.26
CA LEU A 154 12.39 14.14 34.61
C LEU A 154 13.27 14.65 33.46
N SER A 155 13.11 15.92 33.04
CA SER A 155 13.70 16.47 31.82
C SER A 155 15.21 16.33 31.77
N ASP A 156 15.89 16.52 32.90
CA ASP A 156 17.36 16.44 33.00
C ASP A 156 17.85 15.11 33.58
N LEU A 157 16.94 14.16 33.86
CA LEU A 157 17.25 12.90 34.53
C LEU A 157 17.29 11.69 33.59
N CYS A 158 16.79 11.84 32.37
CA CYS A 158 16.80 10.82 31.31
C CYS A 158 16.77 11.45 29.90
N LEU A 159 17.00 10.62 28.89
CA LEU A 159 17.02 11.00 27.48
C LEU A 159 15.69 11.63 27.05
N THR A 160 14.59 10.90 27.25
CA THR A 160 13.24 11.30 26.80
C THR A 160 12.63 12.42 27.66
N GLY A 161 13.15 12.64 28.87
CA GLY A 161 12.56 13.57 29.83
C GLY A 161 11.19 13.13 30.33
N GLY A 162 10.83 11.85 30.20
CA GLY A 162 9.47 11.39 30.43
C GLY A 162 9.34 9.99 31.02
N ARG A 163 8.09 9.66 31.32
CA ARG A 163 7.66 8.38 31.85
C ARG A 163 6.88 7.61 30.80
N LEU A 164 7.10 6.29 30.71
CA LEU A 164 6.32 5.37 29.89
C LEU A 164 4.81 5.65 29.95
N ASN A 165 4.18 5.81 28.78
CA ASN A 165 2.74 5.77 28.59
C ASN A 165 2.39 4.67 27.59
N THR A 166 1.92 3.52 28.10
CA THR A 166 1.57 2.35 27.29
C THR A 166 0.47 2.62 26.29
N ASN A 167 -0.48 3.51 26.61
CA ASN A 167 -1.55 3.85 25.68
C ASN A 167 -0.99 4.59 24.45
N ASN A 168 -0.01 5.48 24.64
CA ASN A 168 0.68 6.13 23.52
C ASN A 168 1.50 5.13 22.70
N VAL A 169 2.11 4.11 23.33
CA VAL A 169 2.78 3.02 22.60
C VAL A 169 1.79 2.30 21.68
N VAL A 170 0.65 1.88 22.21
CA VAL A 170 -0.42 1.23 21.42
C VAL A 170 -0.83 2.12 20.26
N ARG A 171 -1.07 3.40 20.55
CA ARG A 171 -1.48 4.40 19.57
C ARG A 171 -0.47 4.63 18.45
N GLN A 172 0.83 4.65 18.74
CA GLN A 172 1.86 4.77 17.71
C GLN A 172 1.96 3.51 16.83
N VAL A 173 1.60 2.34 17.37
CA VAL A 173 1.54 1.10 16.57
C VAL A 173 0.26 1.04 15.74
N THR A 174 -0.86 1.59 16.23
CA THR A 174 -2.17 1.51 15.56
C THR A 174 -2.52 2.71 14.69
N GLY A 175 -1.93 3.89 14.92
CA GLY A 175 -2.11 5.08 14.10
C GLY A 175 -1.48 4.83 12.74
N LYS A 176 -2.30 4.82 11.69
CA LYS A 176 -1.91 4.27 10.39
C LYS A 176 -2.51 5.08 9.27
N LEU A 177 -1.66 5.66 8.43
CA LEU A 177 -2.09 6.18 7.13
C LEU A 177 -2.23 5.00 6.20
N THR A 178 -3.43 4.85 5.64
CA THR A 178 -3.71 3.81 4.65
C THR A 178 -4.24 4.45 3.38
N ALA A 179 -3.86 3.85 2.26
CA ALA A 179 -4.30 4.20 0.93
C ALA A 179 -4.12 2.96 0.03
N SER A 180 -4.84 2.90 -1.07
CA SER A 180 -4.87 1.79 -2.01
C SER A 180 -4.43 2.23 -3.40
N ASN A 181 -3.76 1.33 -4.12
CA ASN A 181 -3.54 1.50 -5.55
C ASN A 181 -4.86 1.44 -6.29
N ILE A 182 -4.98 2.20 -7.38
CA ILE A 182 -6.20 2.28 -8.17
C ILE A 182 -5.93 2.22 -9.66
N THR A 183 -7.00 2.06 -10.44
CA THR A 183 -6.99 2.10 -11.89
C THR A 183 -8.03 3.11 -12.36
N LEU A 184 -7.61 4.10 -13.16
CA LEU A 184 -8.46 5.16 -13.69
C LEU A 184 -8.75 4.96 -15.17
N ARG A 185 -9.91 5.43 -15.63
CA ARG A 185 -10.21 5.54 -17.06
C ARG A 185 -9.35 6.62 -17.73
N LEU A 186 -8.95 6.40 -18.98
CA LEU A 186 -8.32 7.45 -19.78
C LEU A 186 -9.24 8.69 -19.81
N ASN A 187 -8.65 9.88 -19.64
CA ASN A 187 -9.32 11.16 -19.52
C ASN A 187 -10.30 11.28 -18.34
N SER A 188 -10.15 10.45 -17.29
CA SER A 188 -10.90 10.66 -16.04
C SER A 188 -10.58 12.02 -15.44
N GLU A 189 -11.58 12.65 -14.83
CA GLU A 189 -11.34 13.80 -13.96
C GLU A 189 -10.42 13.39 -12.80
N TRP A 190 -9.51 14.29 -12.45
CA TRP A 190 -8.51 14.01 -11.43
C TRP A 190 -8.15 15.28 -10.64
N SER A 191 -8.20 15.17 -9.31
CA SER A 191 -7.85 16.22 -8.35
C SER A 191 -7.35 15.58 -7.04
N ASP A 192 -6.94 16.39 -6.07
CA ASP A 192 -6.52 15.91 -4.74
C ASP A 192 -7.69 15.28 -3.97
N GLU A 193 -8.89 15.85 -4.05
CA GLU A 193 -10.09 15.29 -3.44
C GLU A 193 -10.46 13.93 -4.07
N ILE A 194 -10.43 13.85 -5.41
CA ILE A 194 -10.69 12.60 -6.12
C ILE A 194 -9.63 11.55 -5.78
N ALA A 195 -8.36 11.95 -5.66
CA ALA A 195 -7.29 11.06 -5.27
C ALA A 195 -7.51 10.48 -3.87
N LYS A 196 -7.87 11.32 -2.89
CA LYS A 196 -8.18 10.86 -1.53
C LYS A 196 -9.34 9.87 -1.49
N GLU A 197 -10.42 10.17 -2.20
CA GLU A 197 -11.61 9.32 -2.25
C GLU A 197 -11.33 7.98 -2.93
N MET A 198 -10.80 8.02 -4.15
CA MET A 198 -10.59 6.85 -4.99
C MET A 198 -9.50 5.93 -4.44
N CYS A 199 -8.41 6.50 -3.93
CA CYS A 199 -7.35 5.72 -3.27
C CYS A 199 -7.76 5.24 -1.88
N HIS A 200 -9.01 5.44 -1.44
CA HIS A 200 -9.52 5.02 -0.13
C HIS A 200 -8.60 5.46 1.01
N VAL A 201 -8.17 6.72 0.95
CA VAL A 201 -7.27 7.29 1.94
C VAL A 201 -8.00 7.32 3.29
N HIS A 202 -7.32 6.82 4.33
CA HIS A 202 -7.82 6.84 5.68
C HIS A 202 -6.68 7.07 6.65
N TRP A 203 -6.90 7.98 7.61
CA TRP A 203 -5.93 8.34 8.64
C TRP A 203 -6.59 8.38 10.00
N ILE A 204 -6.09 7.52 10.89
CA ILE A 204 -6.36 7.60 12.32
C ILE A 204 -5.10 8.14 12.98
N ASP A 205 -5.23 9.28 13.67
CA ASP A 205 -4.11 9.87 14.38
C ASP A 205 -3.68 9.00 15.59
N GLN A 206 -2.55 9.36 16.18
CA GLN A 206 -2.05 8.73 17.40
C GLN A 206 -2.95 8.96 18.63
N SER A 207 -4.08 9.65 18.51
CA SER A 207 -5.08 9.76 19.56
C SER A 207 -6.30 8.86 19.32
N GLY A 208 -6.38 8.20 18.16
CA GLY A 208 -7.53 7.42 17.73
C GLY A 208 -8.62 8.26 17.04
N ASN A 209 -8.33 9.52 16.72
CA ASN A 209 -9.25 10.38 15.99
C ASN A 209 -9.14 10.08 14.49
N ASP A 210 -10.28 9.97 13.84
CA ASP A 210 -10.33 9.98 12.38
C ASP A 210 -10.07 11.40 11.88
N LEU A 211 -8.88 11.59 11.32
CA LEU A 211 -8.42 12.85 10.73
C LEU A 211 -8.21 12.67 9.22
N THR A 212 -8.94 11.75 8.58
CA THR A 212 -8.84 11.47 7.14
C THR A 212 -8.97 12.74 6.29
N ASP A 213 -9.89 13.64 6.66
CA ASP A 213 -10.09 14.91 5.95
C ASP A 213 -8.85 15.83 5.97
N GLN A 214 -7.96 15.64 6.95
CA GLN A 214 -6.77 16.46 7.15
C GLN A 214 -5.51 15.89 6.46
N VAL A 215 -5.61 14.71 5.83
CA VAL A 215 -4.48 14.13 5.09
C VAL A 215 -3.97 15.10 4.03
N VAL A 216 -2.65 15.23 3.90
CA VAL A 216 -2.00 16.11 2.94
C VAL A 216 -1.65 15.29 1.69
N VAL A 217 -1.87 15.87 0.51
CA VAL A 217 -1.40 15.29 -0.76
C VAL A 217 -0.05 15.92 -1.09
N LEU A 218 1.02 15.14 -1.06
CA LEU A 218 2.39 15.62 -1.32
C LEU A 218 2.77 15.56 -2.80
N LYS A 219 2.20 14.60 -3.54
CA LYS A 219 2.44 14.40 -4.96
C LYS A 219 1.18 13.87 -5.62
N ASN A 220 0.75 14.51 -6.72
CA ASN A 220 -0.46 14.11 -7.45
C ASN A 220 -0.39 14.45 -8.96
N GLU A 221 0.76 14.25 -9.59
CA GLU A 221 1.00 14.59 -10.99
C GLU A 221 0.55 13.45 -11.93
N VAL A 222 -0.70 13.03 -11.82
CA VAL A 222 -1.28 11.98 -12.69
C VAL A 222 -1.80 12.63 -13.98
N ASP A 223 -1.20 12.28 -15.11
CA ASP A 223 -1.69 12.70 -16.43
C ASP A 223 -2.69 11.68 -16.96
N THR A 224 -3.98 11.90 -16.70
CA THR A 224 -5.04 10.99 -17.14
C THR A 224 -5.25 10.96 -18.65
N SER A 225 -4.62 11.85 -19.43
CA SER A 225 -4.67 11.83 -20.90
C SER A 225 -3.63 10.88 -21.53
N ASN A 226 -2.69 10.40 -20.72
CA ASN A 226 -1.65 9.47 -21.13
C ASN A 226 -1.73 8.17 -20.34
N PHE A 227 -1.31 7.09 -20.97
CA PHE A 227 -1.22 5.81 -20.31
C PHE A 227 0.06 5.71 -19.48
N GLY A 228 -0.05 5.17 -18.27
CA GLY A 228 1.09 4.98 -17.40
C GLY A 228 0.71 4.61 -15.97
N ASP A 229 1.74 4.31 -15.20
CA ASP A 229 1.66 4.19 -13.75
C ASP A 229 2.20 5.48 -13.15
N TYR A 230 1.35 6.17 -12.39
CA TYR A 230 1.65 7.46 -11.78
C TYR A 230 1.74 7.27 -10.27
N GLU A 231 2.74 7.89 -9.67
CA GLU A 231 2.92 7.87 -8.22
C GLU A 231 2.14 9.02 -7.57
N VAL A 232 1.34 8.68 -6.57
CA VAL A 232 0.63 9.64 -5.72
C VAL A 232 1.06 9.40 -4.27
N VAL A 233 1.40 10.49 -3.57
CA VAL A 233 1.93 10.42 -2.20
C VAL A 233 1.01 11.20 -1.26
N PHE A 234 0.56 10.52 -0.21
CA PHE A 234 -0.23 11.09 0.88
C PHE A 234 0.60 11.16 2.15
N ALA A 235 0.28 12.09 3.04
CA ALA A 235 0.93 12.25 4.32
C ALA A 235 -0.05 12.59 5.44
N SER A 236 0.26 12.17 6.66
CA SER A 236 -0.42 12.65 7.86
C SER A 236 -0.33 14.18 7.95
N PRO A 237 -1.24 14.86 8.69
CA PRO A 237 -1.25 16.32 8.79
C PRO A 237 0.06 16.92 9.33
N ASP A 238 0.77 16.16 10.17
CA ASP A 238 2.06 16.52 10.75
C ASP A 238 3.26 16.04 9.93
N LEU A 239 3.01 15.42 8.77
CA LEU A 239 3.99 14.89 7.81
C LEU A 239 4.88 13.76 8.36
N THR A 240 4.50 13.16 9.50
CA THR A 240 5.27 12.09 10.15
C THR A 240 5.05 10.71 9.54
N ASP A 241 3.88 10.47 8.95
CA ASP A 241 3.55 9.24 8.21
C ASP A 241 3.29 9.61 6.74
N GLN A 242 3.82 8.82 5.82
CA GLN A 242 3.65 9.02 4.38
C GLN A 242 3.43 7.68 3.69
N ILE A 243 2.51 7.65 2.75
CA ILE A 243 2.24 6.48 1.93
C ILE A 243 2.25 6.87 0.46
N SER A 244 2.94 6.06 -0.35
CA SER A 244 2.95 6.16 -1.80
C SER A 244 2.07 5.07 -2.39
N VAL A 245 1.20 5.45 -3.32
CA VAL A 245 0.34 4.52 -4.08
C VAL A 245 0.52 4.73 -5.57
N THR A 246 0.22 3.67 -6.32
CA THR A 246 0.22 3.69 -7.78
C THR A 246 -1.20 3.93 -8.30
N VAL A 247 -1.34 4.95 -9.14
CA VAL A 247 -2.51 5.21 -9.96
C VAL A 247 -2.20 4.79 -11.39
N THR A 248 -2.86 3.73 -11.85
CA THR A 248 -2.64 3.18 -13.20
C THR A 248 -3.70 3.73 -14.17
N VAL A 249 -3.25 4.33 -15.27
CA VAL A 249 -4.05 4.57 -16.48
C VAL A 249 -3.65 3.49 -17.49
N PRO A 250 -4.33 2.33 -17.51
CA PRO A 250 -3.90 1.15 -18.24
C PRO A 250 -4.01 1.35 -19.74
N ARG A 251 -3.31 0.49 -20.50
CA ARG A 251 -3.52 0.23 -21.94
C ARG A 251 -4.19 -1.14 -22.09
N LEU A 252 -5.44 -1.27 -22.55
CA LEU A 252 -6.05 -2.52 -23.04
C LEU A 252 -6.55 -2.39 -24.48
N ARG A 253 -5.93 -3.22 -25.31
CA ARG A 253 -5.91 -3.07 -26.76
C ARG A 253 -6.57 -4.28 -27.42
N LYS A 254 -7.91 -4.32 -27.53
CA LYS A 254 -8.55 -5.43 -28.25
C LYS A 254 -9.61 -5.00 -29.26
N LEU A 255 -9.24 -5.08 -30.55
CA LEU A 255 -10.15 -5.01 -31.68
C LEU A 255 -10.27 -6.42 -32.29
N THR A 256 -11.49 -6.96 -32.33
CA THR A 256 -11.78 -8.32 -32.78
C THR A 256 -12.80 -8.29 -33.90
N LEU A 257 -12.63 -9.15 -34.90
CA LEU A 257 -13.67 -9.46 -35.90
C LEU A 257 -14.32 -10.79 -35.50
N GLY A 258 -15.65 -10.83 -35.36
CA GLY A 258 -16.36 -12.10 -35.18
C GLY A 258 -16.35 -12.96 -36.46
N LYS A 259 -16.12 -12.33 -37.63
CA LYS A 259 -15.91 -13.01 -38.92
C LYS A 259 -14.84 -12.27 -39.73
N GLU A 260 -13.88 -13.00 -40.31
CA GLU A 260 -12.87 -12.41 -41.21
C GLU A 260 -13.39 -12.23 -42.64
N THR A 261 -14.44 -12.99 -43.01
CA THR A 261 -15.08 -12.96 -44.32
C THR A 261 -16.59 -12.84 -44.20
N ALA A 262 -17.20 -12.05 -45.08
CA ALA A 262 -18.65 -11.92 -45.20
C ALA A 262 -19.09 -11.92 -46.67
N THR A 263 -20.35 -12.26 -46.93
CA THR A 263 -20.94 -12.26 -48.28
C THR A 263 -22.23 -11.44 -48.29
N ILE A 264 -22.38 -10.56 -49.27
CA ILE A 264 -23.61 -9.79 -49.50
C ILE A 264 -24.10 -9.97 -50.94
N ASP A 265 -25.39 -9.71 -51.16
CA ASP A 265 -25.97 -9.73 -52.48
C ASP A 265 -25.64 -8.45 -53.27
N ILE A 266 -25.48 -8.58 -54.59
CA ILE A 266 -25.34 -7.44 -55.51
C ILE A 266 -26.45 -6.41 -55.30
N GLY A 267 -26.08 -5.14 -55.21
CA GLY A 267 -27.00 -4.01 -55.03
C GLY A 267 -27.51 -3.82 -53.60
N SER A 268 -27.02 -4.59 -52.62
CA SER A 268 -27.31 -4.33 -51.20
C SER A 268 -26.80 -2.96 -50.77
N ALA A 269 -27.53 -2.33 -49.85
CA ALA A 269 -27.07 -1.10 -49.20
C ALA A 269 -25.79 -1.38 -48.40
N TRP A 270 -24.89 -0.40 -48.36
CA TRP A 270 -23.61 -0.52 -47.68
C TRP A 270 -23.21 0.80 -47.01
N ASP A 271 -22.83 0.73 -45.74
CA ASP A 271 -22.24 1.81 -44.96
C ASP A 271 -21.37 1.24 -43.81
N SER A 272 -20.79 2.12 -42.99
CA SER A 272 -19.95 1.74 -41.85
C SER A 272 -20.70 0.96 -40.77
N VAL A 273 -21.98 1.23 -40.55
CA VAL A 273 -22.81 0.55 -39.53
C VAL A 273 -23.10 -0.87 -39.97
N ILE A 274 -23.51 -1.04 -41.24
CA ILE A 274 -23.71 -2.35 -41.86
C ILE A 274 -22.40 -3.16 -41.84
N ALA A 275 -21.26 -2.51 -42.09
CA ALA A 275 -19.96 -3.17 -42.03
C ALA A 275 -19.62 -3.70 -40.63
N ILE A 276 -19.81 -2.88 -39.59
CA ILE A 276 -19.54 -3.25 -38.19
C ILE A 276 -20.41 -4.47 -37.78
N ASP A 277 -21.70 -4.46 -38.12
CA ASP A 277 -22.61 -5.56 -37.80
C ASP A 277 -22.28 -6.84 -38.60
N THR A 278 -22.04 -6.69 -39.91
CA THR A 278 -21.74 -7.80 -40.83
C THR A 278 -20.50 -8.59 -40.40
N PHE A 279 -19.44 -7.88 -39.98
CA PHE A 279 -18.18 -8.48 -39.53
C PHE A 279 -18.18 -8.77 -38.02
N GLN A 280 -19.27 -8.45 -37.31
CA GLN A 280 -19.40 -8.60 -35.84
C GLN A 280 -18.19 -7.99 -35.13
N VAL A 281 -17.86 -6.76 -35.51
CA VAL A 281 -16.69 -6.07 -35.00
C VAL A 281 -16.94 -5.74 -33.54
N LYS A 282 -15.94 -6.01 -32.70
CA LYS A 282 -15.95 -5.62 -31.30
C LYS A 282 -14.65 -4.96 -30.92
N ALA A 283 -14.73 -3.73 -30.44
CA ALA A 283 -13.61 -3.03 -29.84
C ALA A 283 -13.81 -2.94 -28.33
N ILE A 284 -12.78 -3.30 -27.57
CA ILE A 284 -12.76 -3.24 -26.12
C ILE A 284 -11.60 -2.36 -25.71
N ASP A 285 -11.91 -1.41 -24.82
CA ASP A 285 -10.96 -0.46 -24.27
C ASP A 285 -10.20 -1.02 -23.06
N ASP A 286 -9.40 -0.10 -22.49
CA ASP A 286 -8.49 -0.21 -21.37
C ASP A 286 -9.12 -0.65 -20.03
N PHE A 287 -10.43 -0.90 -20.00
CA PHE A 287 -11.19 -1.32 -18.82
C PHE A 287 -12.20 -2.43 -19.10
N GLY A 288 -12.21 -2.99 -20.31
CA GLY A 288 -13.20 -3.98 -20.69
C GLY A 288 -14.51 -3.39 -21.22
N ASN A 289 -14.61 -2.07 -21.44
CA ASN A 289 -15.81 -1.45 -21.98
C ASN A 289 -15.89 -1.63 -23.50
N ASP A 290 -17.12 -1.70 -24.01
CA ASP A 290 -17.38 -1.79 -25.45
C ASP A 290 -17.28 -0.40 -26.08
N VAL A 291 -16.27 -0.20 -26.94
CA VAL A 291 -16.02 1.03 -27.69
C VAL A 291 -16.19 0.81 -29.20
N THR A 292 -17.01 -0.16 -29.59
CA THR A 292 -17.25 -0.50 -31.00
C THR A 292 -17.80 0.68 -31.80
N ASN A 293 -18.49 1.61 -31.15
CA ASN A 293 -18.98 2.85 -31.77
C ASN A 293 -17.87 3.82 -32.22
N GLN A 294 -16.63 3.63 -31.77
CA GLN A 294 -15.46 4.43 -32.16
C GLN A 294 -14.68 3.80 -33.32
N VAL A 295 -15.10 2.62 -33.80
CA VAL A 295 -14.46 1.96 -34.93
C VAL A 295 -14.70 2.77 -36.20
N GLN A 296 -13.62 3.28 -36.76
CA GLN A 296 -13.60 3.87 -38.08
C GLN A 296 -13.52 2.76 -39.12
N VAL A 297 -14.42 2.81 -40.10
CA VAL A 297 -14.47 1.86 -41.21
C VAL A 297 -13.94 2.55 -42.45
N THR A 298 -12.74 2.15 -42.87
CA THR A 298 -12.08 2.69 -44.05
C THR A 298 -12.09 1.63 -45.14
N ILE A 299 -12.59 1.98 -46.32
CA ILE A 299 -12.71 1.08 -47.46
C ILE A 299 -11.56 1.40 -48.42
N ASN A 300 -10.75 0.41 -48.79
CA ASN A 300 -9.59 0.63 -49.65
C ASN A 300 -9.94 0.90 -51.14
N ALA A 301 -11.19 0.71 -51.54
CA ALA A 301 -11.72 1.11 -52.87
C ALA A 301 -13.25 1.18 -52.78
N ASP A 302 -13.85 2.27 -53.26
CA ASP A 302 -15.30 2.49 -53.30
C ASP A 302 -16.05 1.17 -53.63
N ILE A 303 -16.79 0.64 -52.67
CA ILE A 303 -17.58 -0.57 -52.89
C ILE A 303 -18.72 -0.20 -53.82
N ASP A 304 -18.49 -0.38 -55.12
CA ASP A 304 -19.55 -0.48 -56.09
C ASP A 304 -20.19 -1.87 -55.94
N THR A 305 -21.24 -1.96 -55.10
CA THR A 305 -21.98 -3.21 -54.86
C THR A 305 -22.65 -3.78 -56.12
N ILE A 306 -22.55 -3.09 -57.26
CA ILE A 306 -23.06 -3.49 -58.57
C ILE A 306 -21.93 -4.06 -59.45
N ASN A 307 -20.70 -3.54 -59.32
CA ASN A 307 -19.59 -3.91 -60.20
C ASN A 307 -18.46 -4.72 -59.56
N SER A 308 -18.28 -4.64 -58.24
CA SER A 308 -17.22 -5.33 -57.49
C SER A 308 -17.61 -6.76 -57.14
N ILE A 309 -16.65 -7.69 -57.21
CA ILE A 309 -16.80 -9.10 -56.79
C ILE A 309 -16.22 -9.36 -55.39
N GLN A 310 -15.31 -8.49 -54.95
CA GLN A 310 -14.68 -8.55 -53.63
C GLN A 310 -14.20 -7.17 -53.18
N ALA A 311 -14.24 -6.90 -51.88
CA ALA A 311 -13.71 -5.69 -51.26
C ALA A 311 -12.95 -5.99 -49.96
N VAL A 312 -12.00 -5.11 -49.62
CA VAL A 312 -11.23 -5.17 -48.38
C VAL A 312 -11.63 -4.00 -47.49
N ILE A 313 -11.98 -4.31 -46.26
CA ILE A 313 -12.50 -3.35 -45.28
C ILE A 313 -11.54 -3.28 -44.11
N LYS A 314 -11.05 -2.08 -43.82
CA LYS A 314 -10.21 -1.80 -42.66
C LYS A 314 -11.10 -1.27 -41.55
N PHE A 315 -11.00 -1.92 -40.39
CA PHE A 315 -11.60 -1.45 -39.14
C PHE A 315 -10.47 -0.92 -38.28
N GLU A 316 -10.55 0.33 -37.84
CA GLU A 316 -9.51 0.93 -37.02
C GLU A 316 -10.07 1.76 -35.87
N VAL A 317 -9.31 1.81 -34.78
CA VAL A 317 -9.54 2.76 -33.69
C VAL A 317 -8.24 3.54 -33.56
N PRO A 318 -8.09 4.68 -34.26
CA PRO A 318 -6.82 5.39 -34.37
C PRO A 318 -6.26 5.81 -33.01
N GLU A 319 -7.13 6.24 -32.10
CA GLU A 319 -6.79 6.65 -30.73
C GLU A 319 -6.20 5.51 -29.90
N LEU A 320 -6.58 4.25 -30.20
CA LEU A 320 -6.06 3.05 -29.55
C LEU A 320 -4.95 2.37 -30.36
N GLY A 321 -4.62 2.88 -31.55
CA GLY A 321 -3.63 2.28 -32.47
C GLY A 321 -4.01 0.88 -32.96
N LEU A 322 -5.31 0.56 -33.02
CA LEU A 322 -5.83 -0.76 -33.39
C LEU A 322 -6.28 -0.78 -34.85
N ALA A 323 -5.98 -1.88 -35.56
CA ALA A 323 -6.51 -2.13 -36.90
C ALA A 323 -6.75 -3.62 -37.15
N GLN A 324 -7.85 -3.93 -37.85
CA GLN A 324 -8.20 -5.27 -38.34
C GLN A 324 -8.70 -5.18 -39.78
N ILE A 325 -8.59 -6.29 -40.52
CA ILE A 325 -8.96 -6.35 -41.94
C ILE A 325 -10.03 -7.43 -42.15
N GLY A 326 -11.16 -7.03 -42.72
CA GLY A 326 -12.22 -7.93 -43.19
C GLY A 326 -12.27 -8.04 -44.73
N ARG A 327 -12.67 -9.21 -45.24
CA ARG A 327 -12.88 -9.45 -46.67
C ARG A 327 -14.36 -9.63 -46.99
N LEU A 328 -14.92 -8.79 -47.86
CA LEU A 328 -16.31 -8.84 -48.29
C LEU A 328 -16.42 -9.43 -49.70
N ASN A 329 -17.19 -10.49 -49.87
CA ASN A 329 -17.54 -11.06 -51.18
C ASN A 329 -18.92 -10.54 -51.61
N ILE A 330 -19.09 -10.23 -52.89
CA ILE A 330 -20.35 -9.72 -53.43
C ILE A 330 -20.83 -10.71 -54.49
N THR A 331 -21.97 -11.35 -54.24
CA THR A 331 -22.49 -12.44 -55.07
C THR A 331 -23.86 -12.09 -55.64
N ALA A 332 -24.19 -12.63 -56.81
CA ALA A 332 -25.54 -12.50 -57.36
C ALA A 332 -26.54 -13.22 -56.44
N LYS A 333 -27.72 -12.61 -56.22
CA LYS A 333 -28.80 -13.21 -55.43
C LYS A 333 -29.08 -14.63 -55.94
N ASN A 334 -28.92 -15.64 -55.09
CA ASN A 334 -29.55 -16.94 -55.31
C ASN A 334 -31.04 -16.81 -54.96
N SER A 335 -31.77 -16.02 -55.74
CA SER A 335 -33.22 -16.15 -55.76
C SER A 335 -33.53 -17.48 -56.44
N THR A 336 -33.96 -18.47 -55.66
CA THR A 336 -34.75 -19.59 -56.18
C THR A 336 -36.05 -19.00 -56.72
N ILE A 337 -36.01 -18.44 -57.92
CA ILE A 337 -37.20 -18.36 -58.76
C ILE A 337 -37.36 -19.77 -59.28
N ASN A 338 -38.38 -20.48 -58.80
CA ASN A 338 -38.76 -21.79 -59.32
C ASN A 338 -38.82 -21.72 -60.86
N GLY A 339 -37.78 -22.22 -61.53
CA GLY A 339 -37.80 -22.45 -62.98
C GLY A 339 -36.57 -22.10 -63.82
N LEU A 340 -35.55 -21.39 -63.35
CA LEU A 340 -34.38 -21.08 -64.20
C LEU A 340 -33.05 -21.22 -63.44
N ASN A 341 -32.21 -22.14 -63.93
CA ASN A 341 -30.85 -22.36 -63.47
C ASN A 341 -29.95 -21.15 -63.77
N GLU A 342 -29.07 -20.85 -62.82
CA GLU A 342 -27.85 -20.02 -62.90
C GLU A 342 -27.89 -18.85 -63.90
N VAL A 343 -28.32 -17.68 -63.43
CA VAL A 343 -28.05 -16.43 -64.13
C VAL A 343 -26.61 -16.02 -63.83
N SER A 344 -25.73 -16.02 -64.84
CA SER A 344 -24.35 -15.56 -64.67
C SER A 344 -24.30 -14.08 -64.29
N ILE A 345 -23.30 -13.69 -63.50
CA ILE A 345 -23.07 -12.31 -63.00
C ILE A 345 -23.09 -11.28 -64.15
N GLU A 346 -22.64 -11.69 -65.34
CA GLU A 346 -22.59 -10.86 -66.55
C GLU A 346 -23.98 -10.51 -67.09
N HIS A 347 -24.96 -11.41 -66.93
CA HIS A 347 -26.35 -11.18 -67.34
C HIS A 347 -27.07 -10.14 -66.48
N VAL A 348 -26.84 -10.16 -65.16
CA VAL A 348 -27.44 -9.19 -64.22
C VAL A 348 -26.89 -7.78 -64.45
N LYS A 349 -25.57 -7.65 -64.68
CA LYS A 349 -24.93 -6.37 -65.04
C LYS A 349 -25.52 -5.77 -66.32
N LYS A 350 -25.88 -6.61 -67.30
CA LYS A 350 -26.48 -6.19 -68.57
C LYS A 350 -27.92 -5.69 -68.41
N ILE A 351 -28.69 -6.23 -67.46
CA ILE A 351 -30.07 -5.80 -67.16
C ILE A 351 -30.06 -4.47 -66.40
N MET A 352 -29.18 -4.31 -65.41
CA MET A 352 -29.08 -3.08 -64.60
C MET A 352 -28.59 -1.88 -65.41
N SER A 353 -27.70 -2.08 -66.40
CA SER A 353 -27.26 -0.99 -67.29
C SER A 353 -28.36 -0.51 -68.27
N PHE A 354 -29.34 -1.37 -68.59
CA PHE A 354 -30.53 -0.99 -69.36
C PHE A 354 -31.48 -0.08 -68.57
N SER A 355 -31.57 -0.24 -67.24
CA SER A 355 -32.45 0.56 -66.38
C SER A 355 -31.99 2.02 -66.23
N LYS A 356 -30.68 2.29 -66.30
CA LYS A 356 -30.13 3.66 -66.19
C LYS A 356 -30.33 4.51 -67.45
N LYS A 357 -30.64 3.90 -68.60
CA LYS A 357 -30.85 4.61 -69.88
C LYS A 357 -32.29 5.12 -70.09
N ASN A 358 -33.25 4.75 -69.23
CA ASN A 358 -34.68 5.06 -69.41
C ASN A 358 -35.27 5.97 -68.32
N LEU A 359 -34.44 6.74 -67.60
CA LEU A 359 -34.88 7.62 -66.50
C LEU A 359 -34.55 9.11 -66.69
N ASP A 360 -34.14 9.54 -67.89
CA ASP A 360 -34.14 10.95 -68.29
C ASP A 360 -35.41 11.27 -69.11
N ILE A 361 -36.55 11.49 -68.44
CA ILE A 361 -37.71 12.30 -68.92
C ILE A 361 -38.29 13.06 -67.73
#